data_AF-A0A661XH70-F1
#
_entry.id   AF-A0A661XH70-F1
#
_cell.length_a   1.000
_cell.length_b   1.000
_cell.length_c   1.000
_cell.angle_alpha   90.00
_cell.angle_beta   90.00
_cell.angle_gamma   90.00
#
_symmetry.space_group_name_H-M   'P 1'
#
loop_
_entity.id
_entity.type
_entity.pdbx_description
1 polymer ?
#
loop_
_entity_poly.entity_id
_entity_poly.type
_entity_poly.pdbx_seq_one_letter_code
_entity_poly.pdbx_strand_id
1 'polypeptide(L)'
;MYQTGITNIMHSVRAGVITLVALVMIIASQPASAQSFSFEKRLQNVPDSLLATSLDFGPDQRLYVTDVRGDIHIYSIVRDSGNSPNVFRVVNAEIIHTIRHIQNHNDDGTLHAVKKREVTGILVVGTAINPIIYVTSSDYRINDFFEQDTNLDTNSGTITRLRWNGTEW
;
A
#
# COMPACT_ATOMS: atom_id res chain seq x y z
N MET A 1 -18.83 34.03 69.53
CA MET A 1 -19.56 34.49 68.33
C MET A 1 -18.67 34.69 67.09
N TYR A 2 -17.35 34.93 67.23
CA TYR A 2 -16.43 35.08 66.09
C TYR A 2 -15.98 33.75 65.44
N GLN A 3 -15.87 32.67 66.21
CA GLN A 3 -15.33 31.39 65.73
C GLN A 3 -16.22 30.70 64.69
N THR A 4 -17.55 30.82 64.83
CA THR A 4 -18.56 30.30 63.91
C THR A 4 -18.62 31.06 62.58
N GLY A 5 -18.26 32.34 62.56
CA GLY A 5 -18.21 33.14 61.32
C GLY A 5 -17.05 32.74 60.41
N ILE A 6 -15.86 32.52 60.99
CA ILE A 6 -14.66 32.12 60.25
C ILE A 6 -14.80 30.70 59.68
N THR A 7 -15.43 29.78 60.40
CA THR A 7 -15.70 28.41 59.90
C THR A 7 -16.67 28.42 58.72
N ASN A 8 -17.72 29.25 58.75
CA ASN A 8 -18.68 29.34 57.65
C ASN A 8 -18.07 29.97 56.38
N ILE A 9 -17.19 30.96 56.54
CA ILE A 9 -16.42 31.54 55.42
C ILE A 9 -15.45 30.48 54.85
N MET A 10 -14.77 29.72 55.70
CA MET A 10 -13.83 28.70 55.24
C MET A 10 -14.53 27.52 54.55
N HIS A 11 -15.75 27.15 54.97
CA HIS A 11 -16.57 26.13 54.32
C HIS A 11 -17.09 26.59 52.94
N SER A 12 -17.54 27.84 52.82
CA SER A 12 -18.01 28.40 51.55
C SER A 12 -16.88 28.59 50.53
N VAL A 13 -15.69 29.01 50.97
CA VAL A 13 -14.50 29.07 50.10
C VAL A 13 -14.09 27.66 49.63
N ARG A 14 -14.06 26.66 50.52
CA ARG A 14 -13.76 25.26 50.16
C ARG A 14 -14.75 24.71 49.14
N ALA A 15 -16.04 24.96 49.35
CA ALA A 15 -17.08 24.55 48.40
C ALA A 15 -16.87 25.21 47.03
N GLY A 16 -16.62 26.52 46.99
CA GLY A 16 -16.34 27.25 45.75
C GLY A 16 -15.13 26.75 44.98
N VAL A 17 -14.03 26.42 45.68
CA VAL A 17 -12.82 25.84 45.08
C VAL A 17 -13.10 24.46 44.48
N ILE A 18 -13.83 23.60 45.19
CA ILE A 18 -14.21 22.27 44.69
C ILE A 18 -15.08 22.40 43.44
N THR A 19 -16.06 23.31 43.46
CA THR A 19 -16.93 23.56 42.29
C THR A 19 -16.13 24.07 41.10
N LEU A 20 -15.16 24.98 41.31
CA LEU A 20 -14.31 25.51 40.25
C LEU A 20 -13.42 24.42 39.64
N VAL A 21 -12.81 23.57 40.47
CA VAL A 21 -11.98 22.44 40.00
C VAL A 21 -12.82 21.43 39.23
N ALA A 22 -14.03 21.11 39.69
CA ALA A 22 -14.95 20.22 38.99
C ALA A 22 -15.34 20.79 37.61
N LEU A 23 -15.60 22.09 37.52
CA LEU A 23 -15.92 22.76 36.26
C LEU A 23 -14.74 22.72 35.27
N VAL A 24 -13.52 22.96 35.75
CA VAL A 24 -12.30 22.88 34.92
C VAL A 24 -12.06 21.46 34.41
N MET A 25 -12.27 20.44 35.24
CA MET A 25 -12.12 19.03 34.86
C MET A 25 -13.13 18.63 33.77
N ILE A 26 -14.37 19.11 33.85
CA ILE A 26 -15.42 18.87 32.84
C ILE A 26 -15.08 19.56 31.51
N ILE A 27 -14.52 20.78 31.56
CA ILE A 27 -14.11 21.51 30.35
C ILE A 27 -12.89 20.85 29.70
N ALA A 28 -11.96 20.35 30.52
CA ALA A 28 -10.75 19.67 30.06
C ALA A 28 -11.00 18.25 29.54
N SER A 29 -12.13 17.61 29.88
CA SER A 29 -12.51 16.28 29.38
C SER A 29 -13.19 16.35 28.02
N GLN A 30 -12.52 16.90 27.01
CA GLN A 30 -12.97 16.77 25.62
C GLN A 30 -12.58 15.39 25.09
N PRO A 31 -13.49 14.66 24.41
CA PRO A 31 -13.13 13.41 23.77
C PRO A 31 -12.12 13.67 22.64
N ALA A 32 -10.96 13.02 22.72
CA ALA A 32 -10.00 13.01 21.62
C ALA A 32 -10.56 12.14 20.48
N SER A 33 -10.74 12.74 19.30
CA SER A 33 -11.07 11.99 18.09
C SER A 33 -9.80 11.66 17.32
N ALA A 34 -9.56 10.38 17.07
CA ALA A 34 -8.55 9.92 16.13
C ALA A 34 -9.15 9.87 14.72
N GLN A 35 -8.30 9.97 13.70
CA GLN A 35 -8.73 9.65 12.33
C GLN A 35 -9.10 8.17 12.26
N SER A 36 -10.27 7.87 11.69
CA SER A 36 -10.63 6.52 11.28
C SER A 36 -10.53 6.39 9.77
N PHE A 37 -10.20 5.20 9.29
CA PHE A 37 -10.25 4.89 7.87
C PHE A 37 -10.94 3.53 7.69
N SER A 38 -11.75 3.42 6.65
CA SER A 38 -12.29 2.13 6.18
C SER A 38 -11.38 1.60 5.07
N PHE A 39 -11.08 0.31 5.13
CA PHE A 39 -10.46 -0.38 4.01
C PHE A 39 -11.54 -0.66 2.96
N GLU A 40 -11.62 0.20 1.96
CA GLU A 40 -12.47 -0.01 0.79
C GLU A 40 -11.60 -0.14 -0.46
N LYS A 41 -11.91 -1.09 -1.34
CA LYS A 41 -11.25 -1.21 -2.65
C LYS A 41 -11.63 0.03 -3.48
N ARG A 42 -10.73 1.01 -3.53
CA ARG A 42 -10.97 2.29 -4.24
C ARG A 42 -10.66 2.24 -5.73
N LEU A 43 -9.95 1.21 -6.20
CA LEU A 43 -9.69 0.97 -7.62
C LEU A 43 -10.61 -0.15 -8.13
N GLN A 44 -11.52 0.24 -9.02
CA GLN A 44 -12.52 -0.64 -9.62
C GLN A 44 -12.07 -1.18 -10.98
N ASN A 45 -12.76 -2.21 -11.48
CA ASN A 45 -12.48 -2.89 -12.75
C ASN A 45 -11.09 -3.54 -12.83
N VAL A 46 -10.57 -3.97 -11.69
CA VAL A 46 -9.36 -4.79 -11.59
C VAL A 46 -9.78 -6.23 -11.26
N PRO A 47 -9.22 -7.26 -11.94
CA PRO A 47 -9.54 -8.66 -11.66
C PRO A 47 -9.32 -9.00 -10.19
N ASP A 48 -10.26 -9.73 -9.58
CA ASP A 48 -10.11 -10.17 -8.18
C ASP A 48 -9.00 -11.22 -8.00
N SER A 49 -8.54 -11.83 -9.10
CA SER A 49 -7.40 -12.74 -9.13
C SER A 49 -6.04 -12.03 -9.18
N LEU A 50 -6.01 -10.69 -9.22
CA LEU A 50 -4.77 -9.93 -9.21
C LEU A 50 -4.13 -9.98 -7.81
N LEU A 51 -3.00 -10.66 -7.73
CA LEU A 51 -2.15 -10.69 -6.54
C LEU A 51 -1.02 -9.67 -6.72
N ALA A 52 -1.36 -8.40 -6.53
CA ALA A 52 -0.45 -7.28 -6.74
C ALA A 52 0.69 -7.27 -5.71
N THR A 53 1.91 -6.98 -6.16
CA THR A 53 3.10 -6.94 -5.30
C THR A 53 3.71 -5.54 -5.20
N SER A 54 3.64 -4.74 -6.26
CA SER A 54 4.18 -3.37 -6.29
C SER A 54 3.41 -2.52 -7.29
N LEU A 55 3.51 -1.20 -7.15
CA LEU A 55 2.93 -0.25 -8.09
C LEU A 55 3.75 1.03 -8.20
N ASP A 56 3.64 1.69 -9.34
CA ASP A 56 4.18 3.03 -9.57
C ASP A 56 3.34 3.79 -10.60
N PHE A 57 3.36 5.12 -10.54
CA PHE A 57 2.78 5.97 -11.58
C PHE A 57 3.83 6.35 -12.61
N GLY A 58 3.58 6.01 -13.87
CA GLY A 58 4.48 6.37 -14.96
C GLY A 58 4.42 7.85 -15.33
N PRO A 59 5.43 8.35 -16.05
CA PRO A 59 5.45 9.72 -16.59
C PRO A 59 4.35 9.95 -17.66
N ASP A 60 3.71 8.88 -18.12
CA ASP A 60 2.57 8.86 -19.05
C ASP A 60 1.20 8.91 -18.34
N GLN A 61 1.19 9.12 -17.02
CA GLN A 61 -0.01 9.18 -16.16
C GLN A 61 -0.79 7.86 -16.06
N ARG A 62 -0.18 6.73 -16.47
CA ARG A 62 -0.76 5.39 -16.26
C ARG A 62 -0.27 4.80 -14.94
N LEU A 63 -1.10 3.93 -14.35
CA LEU A 63 -0.76 3.17 -13.15
C LEU A 63 -0.16 1.83 -13.57
N TYR A 64 1.08 1.57 -13.17
CA TYR A 64 1.78 0.31 -13.43
C TYR A 64 1.69 -0.54 -12.16
N VAL A 65 1.18 -1.75 -12.27
CA VAL A 65 0.98 -2.68 -11.15
C VAL A 65 1.62 -4.00 -11.50
N THR A 66 2.49 -4.53 -10.65
CA THR A 66 3.09 -5.85 -10.85
C THR A 66 2.40 -6.91 -10.02
N ASP A 67 2.45 -8.16 -10.48
CA ASP A 67 1.89 -9.29 -9.73
C ASP A 67 2.95 -10.34 -9.35
N VAL A 68 2.54 -11.25 -8.46
CA VAL A 68 3.39 -12.33 -7.94
C VAL A 68 3.85 -13.34 -9.02
N ARG A 69 3.27 -13.30 -10.22
CA ARG A 69 3.58 -14.23 -11.32
C ARG A 69 4.53 -13.63 -12.34
N GLY A 70 4.82 -12.33 -12.27
CA GLY A 70 5.73 -11.66 -13.20
C GLY A 70 5.03 -10.86 -14.28
N ASP A 71 3.72 -10.61 -14.13
CA ASP A 71 2.98 -9.78 -15.06
C ASP A 71 3.03 -8.32 -14.60
N ILE A 72 3.22 -7.40 -15.54
CA ILE A 72 3.10 -5.95 -15.33
C ILE A 72 1.80 -5.50 -16.00
N HIS A 73 0.87 -5.01 -15.19
CA HIS A 73 -0.42 -4.49 -15.61
C HIS A 73 -0.32 -2.97 -15.71
N ILE A 74 -0.56 -2.42 -16.90
CA ILE A 74 -0.54 -0.98 -17.14
C ILE A 74 -1.97 -0.51 -17.32
N TYR A 75 -2.46 0.25 -16.35
CA TYR A 75 -3.83 0.73 -16.29
C TYR A 75 -3.92 2.21 -16.63
N SER A 76 -4.78 2.52 -17.60
CA SER A 76 -5.35 3.86 -17.70
C SER A 76 -6.47 3.96 -16.67
N ILE A 77 -6.37 4.92 -15.75
CA ILE A 77 -7.34 5.11 -14.69
C ILE A 77 -8.02 6.47 -14.83
N VAL A 78 -9.29 6.54 -14.44
CA VAL A 78 -9.98 7.81 -14.26
C VAL A 78 -10.55 7.88 -12.86
N ARG A 79 -10.55 9.08 -12.28
CA ARG A 79 -11.26 9.34 -11.03
C ARG A 79 -12.76 9.37 -11.33
N ASP A 80 -13.53 8.64 -10.56
CA ASP A 80 -14.98 8.72 -10.63
C ASP A 80 -15.43 10.09 -10.08
N SER A 81 -16.23 10.81 -10.85
CA SER A 81 -16.72 12.15 -10.52
C SER A 81 -18.06 12.13 -9.79
N GLY A 82 -18.56 10.94 -9.42
CA GLY A 82 -19.80 10.77 -8.67
C GLY A 82 -19.71 11.17 -7.19
N ASN A 83 -20.71 10.74 -6.41
CA ASN A 83 -20.89 11.10 -5.00
C ASN A 83 -19.88 10.44 -4.04
N SER A 84 -19.02 9.55 -4.53
CA SER A 84 -18.04 8.85 -3.71
C SER A 84 -16.66 9.49 -3.86
N PRO A 85 -16.13 10.17 -2.83
CA PRO A 85 -14.80 10.74 -2.90
C PRO A 85 -13.76 9.64 -3.16
N ASN A 86 -12.75 9.94 -3.97
CA ASN A 86 -11.56 9.12 -4.31
C ASN A 86 -11.83 7.67 -4.73
N VAL A 87 -12.87 7.43 -5.52
CA VAL A 87 -13.01 6.19 -6.30
C VAL A 87 -12.33 6.37 -7.65
N PHE A 88 -11.60 5.36 -8.09
CA PHE A 88 -10.95 5.30 -9.41
C PHE A 88 -11.42 4.04 -10.13
N ARG A 89 -11.48 4.11 -11.46
CA ARG A 89 -11.79 2.95 -12.30
C ARG A 89 -10.75 2.78 -13.39
N VAL A 90 -10.37 1.53 -13.65
CA VAL A 90 -9.61 1.18 -14.84
C VAL A 90 -10.52 1.32 -16.06
N VAL A 91 -10.04 2.05 -17.08
CA VAL A 91 -10.73 2.27 -18.36
C VAL A 91 -10.05 1.57 -19.52
N ASN A 92 -8.76 1.26 -19.38
CA ASN A 92 -8.00 0.48 -20.32
C ASN A 92 -6.87 -0.25 -19.58
N ALA A 93 -6.52 -1.45 -20.06
CA ALA A 93 -5.49 -2.29 -19.48
C ALA A 93 -4.61 -2.88 -20.59
N GLU A 94 -3.30 -2.85 -20.35
CA GLU A 94 -2.26 -3.52 -21.12
C GLU A 94 -1.48 -4.43 -20.16
N ILE A 95 -1.01 -5.59 -20.63
CA ILE A 95 -0.24 -6.53 -19.80
C ILE A 95 1.07 -6.88 -20.50
N ILE A 96 2.18 -6.76 -19.77
CA ILE A 96 3.51 -7.20 -20.20
C ILE A 96 3.88 -8.49 -19.46
N HIS A 97 4.27 -9.51 -20.22
CA HIS A 97 4.64 -10.83 -19.71
C HIS A 97 6.15 -11.10 -19.67
N THR A 98 6.97 -10.10 -20.01
CA THR A 98 8.43 -10.28 -20.18
C THR A 98 9.08 -10.83 -18.92
N ILE A 99 8.74 -10.32 -17.73
CA ILE A 99 9.32 -10.74 -16.46
C ILE A 99 8.91 -12.17 -16.10
N ARG A 100 7.64 -12.51 -16.29
CA ARG A 100 7.10 -13.87 -16.12
C ARG A 100 7.84 -14.94 -16.92
N HIS A 101 8.37 -14.58 -18.08
CA HIS A 101 9.04 -15.51 -18.99
C HIS A 101 10.55 -15.64 -18.77
N ILE A 102 11.13 -14.90 -17.81
CA ILE A 102 12.53 -15.09 -17.43
C ILE A 102 12.71 -16.49 -16.84
N GLN A 103 13.72 -17.22 -17.35
CA GLN A 103 14.01 -18.59 -16.96
C GLN A 103 14.45 -18.68 -15.49
N ASN A 104 13.79 -19.54 -14.72
CA ASN A 104 14.17 -19.85 -13.33
C ASN A 104 15.24 -20.93 -13.26
N HIS A 105 15.94 -20.97 -12.13
CA HIS A 105 16.95 -21.97 -11.82
C HIS A 105 16.67 -22.57 -10.43
N ASN A 106 17.32 -23.67 -10.11
CA ASN A 106 17.45 -24.16 -8.74
C ASN A 106 18.77 -23.66 -8.14
N ASP A 107 18.94 -23.76 -6.83
CA ASP A 107 20.18 -23.34 -6.14
C ASP A 107 21.44 -24.08 -6.68
N ASP A 108 21.27 -25.28 -7.26
CA ASP A 108 22.35 -26.04 -7.91
C ASP A 108 22.66 -25.58 -9.36
N GLY A 109 21.96 -24.55 -9.83
CA GLY A 109 22.10 -23.97 -11.18
C GLY A 109 21.34 -24.72 -12.28
N THR A 110 20.64 -25.82 -11.97
CA THR A 110 19.79 -26.51 -12.96
C THR A 110 18.55 -25.70 -13.30
N LEU A 111 17.96 -25.92 -14.48
CA LEU A 111 16.79 -25.17 -14.92
C LEU A 111 15.53 -25.57 -14.14
N HIS A 112 14.72 -24.58 -13.77
CA HIS A 112 13.36 -24.78 -13.28
C HIS A 112 12.34 -24.30 -14.33
N ALA A 113 11.53 -25.21 -14.87
CA ALA A 113 10.76 -24.98 -16.10
C ALA A 113 9.53 -24.07 -15.94
N VAL A 114 9.07 -23.81 -14.71
CA VAL A 114 7.85 -23.03 -14.48
C VAL A 114 8.10 -21.55 -14.80
N LYS A 115 7.29 -21.00 -15.71
CA LYS A 115 7.34 -19.60 -16.14
C LYS A 115 6.47 -18.70 -15.26
N LYS A 116 7.02 -18.36 -14.11
CA LYS A 116 6.52 -17.37 -13.16
C LYS A 116 7.71 -16.74 -12.47
N ARG A 117 7.65 -15.45 -12.17
CA ARG A 117 8.63 -14.78 -11.30
C ARG A 117 7.94 -13.88 -10.30
N GLU A 118 8.37 -13.91 -9.05
CA GLU A 118 7.86 -12.97 -8.06
C GLU A 118 8.47 -11.60 -8.36
N VAL A 119 7.63 -10.60 -8.62
CA VAL A 119 8.09 -9.21 -8.73
C VAL A 119 8.16 -8.59 -7.35
N THR A 120 9.32 -8.08 -6.98
CA THR A 120 9.60 -7.49 -5.66
C THR A 120 9.59 -5.96 -5.67
N GLY A 121 9.56 -5.35 -6.85
CA GLY A 121 9.58 -3.90 -6.98
C GLY A 121 9.50 -3.42 -8.43
N ILE A 122 9.00 -2.20 -8.61
CA ILE A 122 8.91 -1.51 -9.89
C ILE A 122 9.27 -0.04 -9.73
N LEU A 123 9.92 0.53 -10.75
CA LEU A 123 10.17 1.96 -10.91
C LEU A 123 9.93 2.33 -12.36
N VAL A 124 9.07 3.32 -12.60
CA VAL A 124 8.75 3.81 -13.95
C VAL A 124 9.26 5.24 -14.13
N VAL A 125 10.18 5.41 -15.08
CA VAL A 125 10.85 6.68 -15.37
C VAL A 125 10.82 6.97 -16.88
N GLY A 126 11.62 7.94 -17.33
CA GLY A 126 11.69 8.32 -18.74
C GLY A 126 10.75 9.49 -19.04
N THR A 127 9.97 9.37 -20.12
CA THR A 127 9.05 10.41 -20.57
C THR A 127 7.67 9.83 -20.85
N ALA A 128 6.64 10.68 -20.95
CA ALA A 128 5.29 10.23 -21.28
C ALA A 128 5.22 9.44 -22.60
N ILE A 129 6.09 9.75 -23.58
CA ILE A 129 6.13 9.08 -24.89
C ILE A 129 6.99 7.81 -24.84
N ASN A 130 8.09 7.86 -24.08
CA ASN A 130 9.05 6.77 -23.94
C ASN A 130 9.26 6.47 -22.46
N PRO A 131 8.31 5.76 -21.82
CA PRO A 131 8.50 5.24 -20.48
C PRO A 131 9.59 4.16 -20.44
N ILE A 132 10.31 4.08 -19.33
CA ILE A 132 11.30 3.04 -19.04
C ILE A 132 10.89 2.39 -17.73
N ILE A 133 10.77 1.07 -17.74
CA ILE A 133 10.38 0.30 -16.56
C ILE A 133 11.59 -0.44 -16.04
N TYR A 134 11.92 -0.24 -14.77
CA TYR A 134 12.83 -1.10 -14.02
C TYR A 134 12.00 -2.01 -13.12
N VAL A 135 12.25 -3.31 -13.19
CA VAL A 135 11.54 -4.32 -12.39
C VAL A 135 12.56 -5.18 -11.68
N THR A 136 12.41 -5.33 -10.36
CA THR A 136 13.16 -6.32 -9.58
C THR A 136 12.32 -7.58 -9.44
N SER A 137 12.93 -8.76 -9.63
CA SER A 137 12.21 -10.03 -9.53
C SER A 137 13.07 -11.17 -8.99
N SER A 138 12.42 -12.15 -8.36
CA SER A 138 13.00 -13.41 -7.88
C SER A 138 12.26 -14.63 -8.43
N ASP A 139 12.71 -15.83 -8.07
CA ASP A 139 11.98 -17.08 -8.34
C ASP A 139 10.61 -16.99 -7.63
N TYR A 140 9.58 -17.60 -8.22
CA TYR A 140 8.22 -17.46 -7.72
C TYR A 140 7.92 -18.34 -6.50
N ARG A 141 8.79 -19.29 -6.16
CA ARG A 141 8.60 -20.19 -5.02
C ARG A 141 8.74 -19.35 -3.76
N ILE A 142 7.59 -19.16 -3.10
CA ILE A 142 7.45 -18.53 -1.80
C ILE A 142 7.04 -19.66 -0.85
N ASN A 143 7.82 -19.91 0.19
CA ASN A 143 7.45 -20.85 1.24
C ASN A 143 6.86 -20.09 2.44
N ASP A 144 6.04 -20.78 3.22
CA ASP A 144 5.64 -20.35 4.54
C ASP A 144 6.53 -20.97 5.63
N PHE A 145 6.38 -20.49 6.85
CA PHE A 145 7.18 -20.95 7.98
C PHE A 145 7.00 -22.43 8.35
N PHE A 146 6.02 -23.16 7.77
CA PHE A 146 5.68 -24.52 8.16
C PHE A 146 6.46 -25.59 7.38
N GLU A 147 6.93 -25.31 6.17
CA GLU A 147 7.66 -26.28 5.33
C GLU A 147 9.19 -26.06 5.30
N GLN A 148 9.73 -25.43 6.34
CA GLN A 148 11.17 -25.29 6.61
C GLN A 148 11.98 -24.60 5.49
N ASP A 149 11.35 -23.76 4.67
CA ASP A 149 12.01 -23.03 3.57
C ASP A 149 12.79 -23.94 2.59
N THR A 150 12.33 -25.18 2.40
CA THR A 150 13.00 -26.14 1.50
C THR A 150 12.57 -25.97 0.04
N ASN A 151 13.44 -26.37 -0.90
CA ASN A 151 13.20 -26.34 -2.36
C ASN A 151 12.91 -24.95 -2.96
N LEU A 152 13.31 -23.89 -2.26
CA LEU A 152 13.31 -22.52 -2.78
C LEU A 152 14.50 -22.30 -3.72
N ASP A 153 14.49 -21.16 -4.41
CA ASP A 153 15.69 -20.60 -5.04
C ASP A 153 15.98 -19.27 -4.36
N THR A 154 17.05 -19.26 -3.56
CA THR A 154 17.39 -18.13 -2.68
C THR A 154 18.32 -17.11 -3.34
N ASN A 155 18.87 -17.41 -4.52
CA ASN A 155 19.85 -16.56 -5.22
C ASN A 155 19.35 -16.04 -6.59
N SER A 156 18.03 -15.98 -6.76
CA SER A 156 17.37 -15.67 -8.03
C SER A 156 17.11 -14.17 -8.31
N GLY A 157 17.62 -13.26 -7.48
CA GLY A 157 17.35 -11.82 -7.62
C GLY A 157 17.87 -11.24 -8.94
N THR A 158 17.01 -10.55 -9.69
CA THR A 158 17.34 -9.89 -10.96
C THR A 158 16.74 -8.49 -11.04
N ILE A 159 17.38 -7.62 -11.83
CA ILE A 159 16.81 -6.32 -12.24
C ILE A 159 16.70 -6.32 -13.76
N THR A 160 15.49 -6.14 -14.27
CA THR A 160 15.20 -6.05 -15.71
C THR A 160 14.82 -4.63 -16.08
N ARG A 161 15.35 -4.13 -17.19
CA ARG A 161 15.00 -2.83 -17.77
C ARG A 161 14.24 -3.04 -19.07
N LEU A 162 12.99 -2.62 -19.12
CA LEU A 162 12.13 -2.65 -20.31
C LEU A 162 12.05 -1.26 -20.95
N ARG A 163 11.97 -1.22 -22.28
CA ARG A 163 11.92 0.03 -23.05
C ARG A 163 10.94 -0.12 -24.19
N TRP A 164 9.96 0.77 -24.25
CA TRP A 164 9.06 0.85 -25.39
C TRP A 164 9.82 1.29 -26.65
N ASN A 165 9.67 0.54 -27.75
CA ASN A 165 10.27 0.88 -29.04
C ASN A 165 9.29 1.50 -30.06
N GLY A 166 8.03 1.72 -29.65
CA GLY A 166 6.95 2.18 -30.54
C GLY A 166 5.93 1.08 -30.85
N THR A 167 6.31 -0.19 -30.74
CA THR A 167 5.46 -1.35 -31.04
C THR A 167 5.45 -2.43 -29.96
N GLU A 168 6.53 -2.57 -29.20
CA GLU A 168 6.69 -3.59 -28.15
C GLU A 168 7.61 -3.09 -27.02
N TRP A 169 7.62 -3.85 -25.91
CA TRP A 169 8.34 -3.57 -24.65
C TRP A 169 9.63 -4.36 -24.47
#